data_AF-A0A1W9N672-F1
#
_entry.id   AF-A0A1W9N672-F1
#
_cell.length_a   1.000
_cell.length_b   1.000
_cell.length_c   1.000
_cell.angle_alpha   90.00
_cell.angle_beta   90.00
_cell.angle_gamma   90.00
#
_symmetry.space_group_name_H-M   'P 1'
#
loop_
_entity.id
_entity.type
_entity.pdbx_description
1 polymer ?
#
loop_
_entity_poly.entity_id
_entity_poly.type
_entity_poly.pdbx_seq_one_letter_code
_entity_poly.pdbx_strand_id
1 'polypeptide(L)'
;DGHWGFHGAETPLDMEPDIITVRMGKQNIHQQMLDWPEYFSTPEAVPKTACTFNVGMFLLADEIIDNVPQGSKEFSVLTTYGVEPVIDAIPSSAIKKHKNARAWLTKKSARALLEFLNGIKDNPAYTLEKSTLNRLRAIWEKSPHLEEKIANIKMIEDVLMELKMI
;
A
#
# COMPACT_ATOMS: atom_id res chain seq x y z
N ASP A 1 -1.22 2.40 0.64
CA ASP A 1 -1.42 1.49 1.77
C ASP A 1 -0.87 0.10 1.46
N GLY A 2 -0.80 -0.33 0.20
CA GLY A 2 -0.13 -1.60 -0.14
C GLY A 2 -0.99 -2.83 0.18
N HIS A 3 -2.31 -2.68 0.20
CA HIS A 3 -3.22 -3.80 0.41
C HIS A 3 -3.16 -4.80 -0.76
N TRP A 4 -3.48 -6.06 -0.47
CA TRP A 4 -3.79 -7.10 -1.46
C TRP A 4 -5.20 -7.64 -1.21
N GLY A 5 -6.02 -7.70 -2.25
CA GLY A 5 -7.46 -7.96 -2.09
C GLY A 5 -8.07 -6.91 -1.14
N PHE A 6 -8.80 -7.37 -0.13
CA PHE A 6 -9.27 -6.52 0.98
C PHE A 6 -8.44 -6.66 2.26
N HIS A 7 -7.24 -7.26 2.19
CA HIS A 7 -6.32 -7.32 3.32
C HIS A 7 -5.58 -5.99 3.46
N GLY A 8 -6.10 -5.11 4.33
CA GLY A 8 -5.47 -3.86 4.74
C GLY A 8 -4.59 -4.00 5.98
N ALA A 9 -4.07 -2.88 6.47
CA ALA A 9 -3.17 -2.80 7.63
C ALA A 9 -3.78 -3.29 8.95
N GLU A 10 -5.10 -3.37 9.02
CA GLU A 10 -5.85 -3.87 10.17
C GLU A 10 -5.87 -5.40 10.29
N THR A 11 -5.45 -6.12 9.25
CA THR A 11 -5.37 -7.58 9.25
C THR A 11 -3.91 -8.00 9.49
N PRO A 12 -3.61 -8.82 10.50
CA PRO A 12 -2.24 -9.26 10.77
C PRO A 12 -1.66 -10.13 9.64
N LEU A 13 -0.37 -9.95 9.34
CA LEU A 13 0.34 -10.74 8.32
C LEU A 13 0.72 -12.16 8.77
N ASP A 14 0.67 -12.44 10.07
CA ASP A 14 1.00 -13.75 10.66
C ASP A 14 -0.20 -14.70 10.73
N MET A 15 -1.37 -14.28 10.26
CA MET A 15 -2.53 -15.17 10.13
C MET A 15 -2.23 -16.34 9.18
N GLU A 16 -2.68 -17.53 9.58
CA GLU A 16 -2.65 -18.72 8.73
C GLU A 16 -3.40 -18.46 7.41
N PRO A 17 -2.96 -19.03 6.28
CA PRO A 17 -3.64 -18.88 4.99
C PRO A 17 -5.13 -19.25 5.06
N ASP A 18 -6.02 -18.28 4.82
CA ASP A 18 -7.46 -18.50 4.77
C ASP A 18 -8.22 -17.50 3.85
N ILE A 19 -9.47 -17.86 3.53
CA ILE A 19 -10.49 -16.93 3.04
C ILE A 19 -11.14 -16.28 4.26
N ILE A 20 -10.93 -14.98 4.43
CA ILE A 20 -11.45 -14.21 5.56
C ILE A 20 -12.57 -13.28 5.13
N THR A 21 -13.43 -12.93 6.09
CA THR A 21 -14.43 -11.87 5.94
C THR A 21 -13.94 -10.63 6.66
N VAL A 22 -13.75 -9.53 5.91
CA VAL A 22 -13.32 -8.24 6.46
C VAL A 22 -14.43 -7.22 6.39
N ARG A 23 -14.43 -6.27 7.32
CA ARG A 23 -15.38 -5.15 7.33
C ARG A 23 -14.91 -4.08 6.35
N MET A 24 -15.83 -3.60 5.52
CA MET A 24 -15.54 -2.54 4.56
C MET A 24 -15.40 -1.20 5.30
N GLY A 25 -14.19 -0.63 5.25
CA GLY A 25 -13.89 0.69 5.80
C GLY A 25 -14.31 1.82 4.85
N LYS A 26 -14.23 3.07 5.31
CA LYS A 26 -14.57 4.26 4.51
C LYS A 26 -13.81 4.32 3.18
N GLN A 27 -12.52 3.99 3.19
CA GLN A 27 -11.68 3.99 2.00
C GLN A 27 -12.10 2.89 1.02
N ASN A 28 -12.41 1.67 1.49
CA ASN A 28 -12.89 0.61 0.61
C ASN A 28 -14.24 0.98 0.00
N ILE A 29 -15.17 1.52 0.82
CA ILE A 29 -16.48 1.97 0.34
C ILE A 29 -16.31 3.03 -0.75
N HIS A 30 -15.51 4.06 -0.50
CA HIS A 30 -15.24 5.11 -1.49
C HIS A 30 -14.65 4.55 -2.78
N GLN A 31 -13.68 3.64 -2.69
CA GLN A 31 -13.07 3.00 -3.85
C GLN A 31 -14.09 2.17 -4.66
N GLN A 32 -14.95 1.39 -3.99
CA GLN A 32 -16.00 0.62 -4.67
C GLN A 32 -17.00 1.53 -5.40
N MET A 33 -17.36 2.68 -4.82
CA MET A 33 -18.23 3.65 -5.50
C MET A 33 -17.55 4.30 -6.71
N LEU A 34 -16.24 4.50 -6.68
CA LEU A 34 -15.48 5.04 -7.82
C LEU A 34 -15.30 4.01 -8.95
N ASP A 35 -15.01 2.76 -8.59
CA ASP A 35 -14.73 1.70 -9.56
C ASP A 35 -16.02 1.13 -10.18
N TRP A 36 -17.12 1.13 -9.42
CA TRP A 36 -18.38 0.51 -9.79
C TRP A 36 -19.59 1.44 -9.53
N PRO A 37 -19.60 2.67 -10.09
CA PRO A 37 -20.61 3.69 -9.78
C PRO A 37 -22.03 3.27 -10.19
N GLU A 38 -22.15 2.37 -11.17
CA GLU A 38 -23.42 1.81 -11.65
C GLU A 38 -24.10 0.90 -10.62
N TYR A 39 -23.30 0.25 -9.77
CA TYR A 39 -23.76 -0.69 -8.74
C TYR A 39 -23.81 -0.05 -7.36
N PHE A 40 -22.89 0.88 -7.07
CA PHE A 40 -22.71 1.50 -5.77
C PHE A 40 -22.80 3.02 -5.87
N SER A 41 -24.01 3.53 -6.15
CA SER A 41 -24.26 4.96 -6.25
C SER A 41 -24.29 5.68 -4.90
N THR A 42 -24.47 4.95 -3.79
CA THR A 42 -24.39 5.47 -2.42
C THR A 42 -23.54 4.58 -1.52
N PRO A 43 -22.98 5.11 -0.41
CA PRO A 43 -22.20 4.31 0.53
C PRO A 43 -22.97 3.11 1.11
N GLU A 44 -24.29 3.25 1.29
CA GLU A 44 -25.16 2.21 1.85
C GLU A 44 -25.40 1.05 0.87
N ALA A 45 -25.21 1.29 -0.43
CA ALA A 45 -25.30 0.26 -1.45
C ALA A 45 -24.07 -0.66 -1.46
N VAL A 46 -22.94 -0.22 -0.90
CA VAL A 46 -21.74 -1.06 -0.78
C VAL A 46 -21.95 -2.10 0.34
N PRO A 47 -21.67 -3.40 0.09
CA PRO A 47 -21.71 -4.41 1.13
C PRO A 47 -20.88 -4.03 2.35
N LYS A 48 -21.38 -4.33 3.55
CA LYS A 48 -20.68 -4.00 4.82
C LYS A 48 -19.42 -4.84 5.04
N THR A 49 -19.32 -5.97 4.34
CA THR A 49 -18.23 -6.93 4.45
C THR A 49 -17.84 -7.45 3.09
N ALA A 50 -16.58 -7.83 2.93
CA ALA A 50 -16.07 -8.52 1.75
C ALA A 50 -15.37 -9.82 2.16
N CYS A 51 -15.52 -10.87 1.35
CA CYS A 51 -14.72 -12.08 1.45
C CYS A 51 -13.45 -11.91 0.61
N THR A 52 -12.28 -12.17 1.18
CA THR A 52 -10.99 -12.03 0.53
C THR A 52 -10.04 -13.13 0.98
N PHE A 53 -9.07 -13.48 0.14
CA PHE A 53 -7.87 -14.14 0.63
C PHE A 53 -7.11 -13.18 1.55
N ASN A 54 -6.55 -13.72 2.63
CA ASN A 54 -5.50 -13.01 3.38
C ASN A 54 -4.15 -13.13 2.67
N VAL A 55 -3.15 -12.38 3.14
CA VAL A 55 -1.80 -12.42 2.56
C VAL A 55 -1.18 -13.80 2.59
N GLY A 56 -1.40 -14.58 3.66
CA GLY A 56 -0.95 -15.97 3.76
C GLY A 56 -1.40 -16.82 2.56
N MET A 57 -2.66 -16.69 2.12
CA MET A 57 -3.17 -17.40 0.94
C MET A 57 -2.48 -16.97 -0.36
N PHE A 58 -2.24 -15.67 -0.56
CA PHE A 58 -1.53 -15.20 -1.75
C PHE A 58 -0.11 -15.77 -1.84
N LEU A 59 0.54 -15.96 -0.68
CA LEU A 59 1.89 -16.52 -0.58
C LEU A 59 1.96 -18.04 -0.86
N LEU A 60 0.83 -18.74 -0.99
CA LEU A 60 0.78 -20.15 -1.40
C LEU A 60 0.88 -20.36 -2.92
N ALA A 61 0.80 -19.29 -3.72
CA ALA A 61 0.89 -19.39 -5.16
C ALA A 61 2.26 -19.94 -5.63
N ASP A 62 2.31 -20.62 -6.77
CA ASP A 62 3.60 -21.07 -7.34
C ASP A 62 4.45 -19.89 -7.84
N GLU A 63 3.79 -18.83 -8.30
CA GLU A 63 4.37 -17.58 -8.79
C GLU A 63 3.47 -16.39 -8.42
N ILE A 64 4.07 -15.27 -8.02
CA ILE A 64 3.37 -14.02 -7.78
C ILE A 64 3.90 -12.97 -8.75
N ILE A 65 2.99 -12.32 -9.48
CA ILE A 65 3.28 -11.17 -10.35
C ILE A 65 2.56 -9.95 -9.77
N ASP A 66 3.31 -9.05 -9.15
CA ASP A 66 2.79 -7.77 -8.67
C ASP A 66 2.96 -6.69 -9.76
N ASN A 67 1.85 -6.19 -10.30
CA ASN A 67 1.86 -5.23 -11.41
C ASN A 67 1.30 -3.89 -10.95
N VAL A 68 2.14 -2.86 -10.92
CA VAL A 68 1.77 -1.52 -10.42
C VAL A 68 2.06 -0.45 -11.47
N PRO A 69 1.14 -0.19 -12.41
CA PRO A 69 1.37 0.80 -13.46
C PRO A 69 1.15 2.26 -13.02
N GLN A 70 0.31 2.51 -12.01
CA GLN A 70 -0.16 3.86 -11.66
C GLN A 70 0.85 4.63 -10.80
N GLY A 71 1.17 5.86 -11.20
CA GLY A 71 2.04 6.76 -10.42
C GLY A 71 1.47 7.14 -9.04
N SER A 72 0.15 7.07 -8.85
CA SER A 72 -0.48 7.29 -7.54
C SER A 72 -0.10 6.24 -6.48
N LYS A 73 0.53 5.13 -6.89
CA LYS A 73 0.99 4.06 -6.00
C LYS A 73 2.44 4.22 -5.55
N GLU A 74 3.09 5.35 -5.88
CA GLU A 74 4.49 5.63 -5.57
C GLU A 74 4.86 5.37 -4.10
N PHE A 75 4.03 5.80 -3.15
CA PHE A 75 4.21 5.51 -1.73
C PHE A 75 4.26 3.99 -1.45
N SER A 76 3.29 3.24 -1.97
CA SER A 76 3.17 1.80 -1.64
C SER A 76 4.31 0.99 -2.27
N VAL A 77 4.77 1.40 -3.45
CA VAL A 77 5.93 0.78 -4.11
C VAL A 77 7.21 1.04 -3.32
N LEU A 78 7.43 2.28 -2.88
CA LEU A 78 8.58 2.62 -2.03
C LEU A 78 8.58 1.80 -0.74
N THR A 79 7.47 1.79 0.00
CA THR A 79 7.43 1.13 1.31
C THR A 79 7.43 -0.40 1.22
N THR A 80 6.98 -0.96 0.09
CA THR A 80 7.05 -2.41 -0.17
C THR A 80 8.48 -2.86 -0.47
N TYR A 81 9.17 -2.16 -1.38
CA TYR A 81 10.40 -2.64 -2.02
C TYR A 81 11.68 -1.88 -1.62
N GLY A 82 11.57 -0.76 -0.91
CA GLY A 82 12.71 0.11 -0.61
C GLY A 82 13.63 -0.45 0.48
N VAL A 83 13.09 -1.27 1.39
CA VAL A 83 13.83 -1.86 2.52
C VAL A 83 13.37 -3.28 2.80
N GLU A 84 14.16 -4.05 3.53
CA GLU A 84 13.87 -5.46 3.85
C GLU A 84 12.71 -5.70 4.83
N PRO A 85 12.51 -4.91 5.90
CA PRO A 85 11.44 -5.17 6.87
C PRO A 85 10.06 -5.40 6.24
N VAL A 86 9.35 -6.40 6.76
CA VAL A 86 7.96 -6.72 6.43
C VAL A 86 7.10 -6.24 7.60
N ILE A 87 6.12 -5.38 7.33
CA ILE A 87 5.30 -4.73 8.37
C ILE A 87 3.82 -4.83 8.00
N ASP A 88 2.95 -5.00 9.01
CA ASP A 88 1.50 -5.12 8.81
C ASP A 88 0.91 -3.88 8.13
N ALA A 89 1.47 -2.71 8.42
CA ALA A 89 1.03 -1.44 7.83
C ALA A 89 1.14 -1.41 6.31
N ILE A 90 1.98 -2.28 5.70
CA ILE A 90 2.15 -2.43 4.25
C ILE A 90 2.05 -3.92 3.90
N PRO A 91 0.84 -4.47 3.73
CA PRO A 91 0.66 -5.90 3.53
C PRO A 91 1.43 -6.49 2.35
N SER A 92 1.53 -5.74 1.24
CA SER A 92 2.31 -6.12 0.06
C SER A 92 3.80 -6.31 0.35
N SER A 93 4.35 -5.78 1.44
CA SER A 93 5.73 -6.04 1.86
C SER A 93 5.99 -7.53 2.09
N ALA A 94 4.96 -8.32 2.42
CA ALA A 94 5.08 -9.77 2.58
C ALA A 94 5.49 -10.50 1.30
N ILE A 95 5.34 -9.89 0.11
CA ILE A 95 5.81 -10.46 -1.16
C ILE A 95 7.28 -10.87 -1.13
N LYS A 96 8.09 -10.18 -0.32
CA LYS A 96 9.53 -10.44 -0.14
C LYS A 96 9.82 -11.82 0.47
N LYS A 97 8.84 -12.43 1.14
CA LYS A 97 8.93 -13.80 1.69
C LYS A 97 8.75 -14.87 0.60
N HIS A 98 8.23 -14.51 -0.57
CA HIS A 98 7.91 -15.46 -1.63
C HIS A 98 9.10 -15.70 -2.57
N LYS A 99 9.53 -16.96 -2.70
CA LYS A 99 10.72 -17.36 -3.48
C LYS A 99 10.62 -17.09 -4.98
N ASN A 100 9.41 -16.99 -5.52
CA ASN A 100 9.15 -16.81 -6.94
C ASN A 100 8.16 -15.66 -7.16
N ALA A 101 8.46 -14.50 -6.61
CA ALA A 101 7.68 -13.28 -6.81
C ALA A 101 8.44 -12.28 -7.68
N ARG A 102 7.70 -11.57 -8.55
CA ARG A 102 8.25 -10.54 -9.43
C ARG A 102 7.34 -9.32 -9.43
N ALA A 103 7.95 -8.14 -9.32
CA ALA A 103 7.26 -6.87 -9.44
C ALA A 103 7.51 -6.26 -10.83
N TRP A 104 6.44 -5.86 -11.51
CA TRP A 104 6.48 -5.10 -12.76
C TRP A 104 5.97 -3.69 -12.50
N LEU A 105 6.88 -2.73 -12.56
CA LEU A 105 6.65 -1.35 -12.16
C LEU A 105 6.91 -0.41 -13.33
N THR A 106 6.12 0.65 -13.45
CA THR A 106 6.47 1.75 -14.36
C THR A 106 7.46 2.69 -13.66
N LYS A 107 8.23 3.47 -14.43
CA LYS A 107 9.08 4.53 -13.84
C LYS A 107 8.28 5.54 -13.00
N LYS A 108 6.98 5.71 -13.29
CA LYS A 108 6.11 6.61 -12.53
C LYS A 108 5.76 6.04 -11.17
N SER A 109 5.40 4.76 -11.08
CA SER A 109 5.10 4.10 -9.79
C SER A 109 6.38 3.82 -8.99
N ALA A 110 7.51 3.57 -9.64
CA ALA A 110 8.80 3.33 -8.98
C ALA A 110 9.61 4.60 -8.65
N ARG A 111 9.09 5.81 -8.87
CA ARG A 111 9.90 7.02 -8.80
C ARG A 111 10.57 7.25 -7.44
N ALA A 112 9.82 7.27 -6.35
CA ALA A 112 10.39 7.45 -5.01
C ALA A 112 11.29 6.27 -4.60
N LEU A 113 10.96 5.05 -5.04
CA LEU A 113 11.81 3.88 -4.86
C LEU A 113 13.19 4.10 -5.50
N LEU A 114 13.23 4.54 -6.76
CA LEU A 114 14.49 4.79 -7.47
C LEU A 114 15.29 5.94 -6.85
N GLU A 115 14.61 7.02 -6.44
CA GLU A 115 15.26 8.14 -5.72
C GLU A 115 15.89 7.65 -4.41
N PHE A 116 15.16 6.86 -3.60
CA PHE A 116 15.65 6.29 -2.35
C PHE A 116 16.81 5.31 -2.57
N LEU A 117 16.68 4.36 -3.50
CA LEU A 117 17.72 3.37 -3.81
C LEU A 117 19.02 4.01 -4.32
N ASN A 118 18.92 5.10 -5.08
CA ASN A 118 20.09 5.87 -5.50
C ASN A 118 20.74 6.58 -4.31
N GLY A 119 19.95 7.18 -3.43
CA GLY A 119 20.47 7.84 -2.22
C GLY A 119 21.20 6.89 -1.28
N ILE A 120 20.64 5.70 -1.02
CA ILE A 120 21.29 4.71 -0.14
C ILE A 120 22.57 4.12 -0.71
N LYS A 121 22.71 4.07 -2.05
CA LYS A 121 23.92 3.59 -2.72
C LYS A 121 25.12 4.49 -2.40
N ASP A 122 24.88 5.80 -2.30
CA ASP A 122 25.92 6.78 -1.99
C ASP A 122 26.07 6.99 -0.48
N ASN A 123 24.99 6.84 0.30
CA ASN A 123 24.97 6.99 1.74
C ASN A 123 24.00 5.98 2.39
N PRO A 124 24.48 4.91 3.06
CA PRO A 124 23.61 3.93 3.71
C PRO A 124 22.66 4.49 4.79
N ALA A 125 22.93 5.70 5.31
CA ALA A 125 22.07 6.41 6.25
C ALA A 125 21.15 7.44 5.57
N TYR A 126 21.00 7.37 4.24
CA TYR A 126 20.16 8.29 3.47
C TYR A 126 18.69 8.17 3.90
N THR A 127 18.06 9.32 4.11
CA THR A 127 16.62 9.49 4.25
C THR A 127 16.08 10.27 3.06
N LEU A 128 14.78 10.12 2.78
CA LEU A 128 14.12 10.78 1.67
C LEU A 128 14.31 12.30 1.74
N GLU A 129 14.62 12.89 0.59
CA GLU A 129 14.59 14.34 0.49
C GLU A 129 13.20 14.90 0.79
N LYS A 130 13.18 16.11 1.35
CA LYS A 130 11.95 16.86 1.62
C LYS A 130 11.08 17.04 0.37
N SER A 131 11.71 17.14 -0.80
CA SER A 131 11.04 17.24 -2.11
C SER A 131 10.21 15.98 -2.41
N THR A 132 10.79 14.80 -2.20
CA THR A 132 10.14 13.48 -2.35
C THR A 132 9.04 13.30 -1.31
N LEU A 133 9.32 13.60 -0.04
CA LEU A 133 8.31 13.50 1.03
C LEU A 133 7.08 14.38 0.75
N ASN A 134 7.28 15.63 0.32
CA ASN A 134 6.17 16.52 -0.03
C ASN A 134 5.36 16.00 -1.23
N ARG A 135 6.02 15.38 -2.22
CA ARG A 135 5.34 14.75 -3.35
C ARG A 135 4.48 13.56 -2.90
N LEU A 136 5.00 12.72 -2.01
CA LEU A 136 4.25 11.58 -1.46
C LEU A 136 3.03 12.04 -0.66
N ARG A 137 3.20 13.07 0.20
CA ARG A 137 2.07 13.71 0.92
C ARG A 137 0.99 14.16 -0.06
N ALA A 138 1.37 14.88 -1.13
CA ALA A 138 0.45 15.42 -2.13
C ALA A 138 -0.45 14.37 -2.81
N ILE A 139 -0.03 13.10 -2.90
CA ILE A 139 -0.86 12.01 -3.43
C ILE A 139 -2.14 11.83 -2.59
N TRP A 140 -2.03 12.01 -1.27
CA TRP A 140 -3.08 11.71 -0.29
C TRP A 140 -3.77 12.96 0.26
N GLU A 141 -3.37 14.15 -0.21
CA GLU A 141 -4.04 15.42 0.07
C GLU A 141 -5.37 15.60 -0.69
N LYS A 142 -5.76 14.63 -1.52
CA LYS A 142 -6.92 14.73 -2.41
C LYS A 142 -8.28 14.55 -1.72
N SER A 143 -8.32 14.28 -0.42
CA SER A 143 -9.61 14.22 0.30
C SER A 143 -10.18 15.64 0.49
N PRO A 144 -11.48 15.85 0.23
CA PRO A 144 -12.15 17.11 0.54
C PRO A 144 -12.29 17.36 2.06
N HIS A 145 -12.03 16.36 2.90
CA HIS A 145 -12.16 16.43 4.35
C HIS A 145 -10.80 16.62 5.04
N LEU A 146 -10.66 17.70 5.81
CA LEU A 146 -9.40 18.06 6.48
C LEU A 146 -8.91 16.99 7.46
N GLU A 147 -9.82 16.38 8.24
CA GLU A 147 -9.47 15.35 9.21
C GLU A 147 -8.89 14.10 8.53
N GLU A 148 -9.49 13.67 7.41
CA GLU A 148 -8.99 12.55 6.62
C GLU A 148 -7.65 12.86 5.98
N LYS A 149 -7.46 14.09 5.49
CA LYS A 149 -6.16 14.56 4.97
C LYS A 149 -5.07 14.45 6.05
N ILE A 150 -5.34 14.93 7.26
CA ILE A 150 -4.40 14.86 8.39
C ILE A 150 -4.09 13.41 8.75
N ALA A 151 -5.12 12.56 8.87
CA ALA A 151 -4.96 11.15 9.20
C ALA A 151 -4.14 10.39 8.15
N ASN A 152 -4.39 10.64 6.85
CA ASN A 152 -3.66 10.01 5.76
C ASN A 152 -2.18 10.42 5.74
N ILE A 153 -1.89 11.71 5.93
CA ILE A 153 -0.50 12.20 6.00
C ILE A 153 0.21 11.58 7.20
N LYS A 154 -0.45 11.55 8.36
CA LYS A 154 0.11 10.94 9.56
C LYS A 154 0.43 9.46 9.35
N MET A 155 -0.48 8.68 8.76
CA MET A 155 -0.25 7.27 8.45
C MET A 155 0.98 7.07 7.55
N ILE A 156 1.13 7.88 6.50
CA ILE A 156 2.32 7.82 5.62
C ILE A 156 3.59 8.08 6.41
N GLU A 157 3.61 9.13 7.23
CA GLU A 157 4.79 9.51 7.99
C GLU A 157 5.15 8.47 9.04
N ASP A 158 4.16 7.93 9.76
CA ASP A 158 4.38 6.87 10.75
C ASP A 158 5.01 5.63 10.09
N VAL A 159 4.53 5.21 8.91
CA VAL A 159 5.11 4.11 8.14
C VAL A 159 6.55 4.44 7.70
N LEU A 160 6.78 5.64 7.16
CA LEU A 160 8.12 6.02 6.70
C LEU A 160 9.10 6.13 7.88
N MET A 161 8.67 6.57 9.06
CA MET A 161 9.48 6.58 10.29
C MET A 161 9.79 5.17 10.76
N GLU A 162 8.81 4.26 10.77
CA GLU A 162 9.00 2.85 11.12
C GLU A 162 10.03 2.18 10.21
N LEU A 163 9.97 2.49 8.90
CA LEU A 163 10.91 2.01 7.90
C LEU A 163 12.24 2.80 7.84
N LYS A 164 12.43 3.81 8.71
CA LYS A 164 13.61 4.68 8.79
C LYS A 164 13.94 5.38 7.46
N MET A 165 12.92 5.74 6.71
CA MET A 165 13.03 6.45 5.44
C MET A 165 12.95 7.98 5.59
N ILE A 166 12.56 8.48 6.75
CA ILE A 166 12.52 9.92 7.11
C ILE A 166 13.06 10.15 8.51
#